data_AF-Q29LL7-F1
#
_entry.id   AF-Q29LL7-F1
#
_cell.length_a   1.000
_cell.length_b   1.000
_cell.length_c   1.000
_cell.angle_alpha   90.00
_cell.angle_beta   90.00
_cell.angle_gamma   90.00
#
_symmetry.space_group_name_H-M   'P 1'
#
loop_
_entity.id
_entity.type
_entity.pdbx_description
1 polymer ?
#
loop_
_entity_poly.entity_id
_entity_poly.type
_entity_poly.pdbx_seq_one_letter_code
_entity_poly.pdbx_strand_id
1 'polypeptide(L)' 'MRFFALIALCLFALLSLTVAQEADFCPCPRNFEPVCGSDSRTYSNKCDLECQATKASRQGRSITLIKEGRC' A
#
# COMPACT_ATOMS: atom_id res chain seq x y z
N MET A 1 22.55 20.60 30.45
CA MET A 1 21.34 19.81 30.81
C MET A 1 20.21 20.00 29.79
N ARG A 2 19.65 21.21 29.60
CA ARG A 2 18.54 21.46 28.64
C ARG A 2 18.95 21.35 27.16
N PHE A 3 20.16 21.77 26.83
CA PHE A 3 20.70 21.69 25.46
C PHE A 3 20.83 20.24 24.95
N PHE A 4 21.31 19.33 25.80
CA PHE A 4 21.43 17.90 25.48
C PHE A 4 20.07 17.24 25.27
N ALA A 5 19.04 17.66 26.02
CA ALA A 5 17.68 17.16 25.84
C ALA A 5 17.07 17.59 24.49
N LEU A 6 17.30 18.83 24.07
CA LEU A 6 16.84 19.33 22.77
C LEU A 6 17.54 18.61 21.61
N ILE A 7 18.85 18.37 21.72
CA ILE A 7 19.62 17.62 20.72
C ILE A 7 19.07 16.19 20.59
N ALA A 8 18.84 15.49 21.70
CA ALA A 8 18.29 14.14 21.70
C ALA A 8 16.89 14.07 21.06
N LEU A 9 16.02 15.05 21.35
CA LEU A 9 14.66 15.12 20.81
C LEU A 9 14.66 15.39 19.29
N CYS A 10 15.53 16.28 18.83
CA CYS A 10 15.72 16.53 17.40
C CYS A 10 16.25 15.29 16.66
N LEU A 11 17.22 14.56 17.23
CA LEU A 11 17.75 13.34 16.62
C LEU A 11 16.69 12.24 16.51
N PHE A 12 15.86 12.06 17.54
CA PHE A 12 14.76 11.10 17.53
C PHE A 12 13.67 11.46 16.50
N ALA A 13 13.34 12.75 16.39
CA ALA A 13 12.44 13.25 15.37
C ALA A 13 13.01 13.00 13.95
N LEU A 14 14.29 13.29 13.72
CA LEU A 14 14.95 13.06 12.42
C LEU A 14 15.03 11.58 12.04
N LEU A 15 15.24 10.67 13.01
CA LEU A 15 15.17 9.22 12.81
C LEU A 15 13.75 8.75 12.44
N SER A 16 12.73 9.40 12.98
CA SER A 16 11.33 9.07 12.65
C SER A 16 10.96 9.49 11.22
N LEU A 17 11.62 10.52 10.67
CA LEU A 17 11.39 10.98 9.30
C LEU A 17 11.95 10.03 8.23
N THR A 18 12.90 9.13 8.56
CA THR A 18 13.51 8.21 7.57
C THR A 18 12.75 6.89 7.41
N VAL A 19 11.73 6.63 8.23
CA VAL A 19 10.94 5.38 8.23
C VAL A 19 9.67 5.52 7.40
N ALA A 20 9.80 5.86 6.11
CA ALA A 20 8.62 5.95 5.24
C ALA A 20 8.92 5.70 3.76
N GLN A 21 9.42 4.52 3.38
CA GLN A 21 9.11 3.99 2.04
C GLN A 21 9.36 2.48 1.92
N GLU A 22 8.41 1.65 2.37
CA GLU A 22 8.30 0.31 1.78
C GLU A 22 7.68 0.46 0.40
N ALA A 23 8.51 0.37 -0.64
CA ALA A 23 8.01 0.19 -1.99
C ALA A 23 7.44 -1.23 -2.10
N ASP A 24 6.12 -1.38 -1.99
CA ASP A 24 5.45 -2.65 -2.21
C ASP A 24 5.70 -3.15 -3.64
N PHE A 25 6.64 -4.09 -3.78
CA PHE A 25 6.99 -4.74 -5.04
C PHE A 25 5.88 -5.67 -5.49
N CYS A 26 5.46 -5.53 -6.75
CA CYS A 26 4.33 -6.27 -7.29
C CYS A 26 4.51 -6.59 -8.77
N PRO A 27 5.10 -7.75 -9.08
CA PRO A 27 5.41 -8.12 -10.45
C PRO A 27 4.14 -8.66 -11.15
N CYS A 28 3.39 -7.77 -11.81
CA CYS A 28 2.23 -8.15 -12.60
C CYS A 28 2.46 -7.93 -14.10
N PRO A 29 1.90 -8.79 -14.97
CA PRO A 29 1.83 -8.52 -16.40
C PRO A 29 0.99 -7.26 -16.65
N ARG A 30 1.29 -6.57 -17.76
CA ARG A 30 0.57 -5.35 -18.18
C ARG A 30 -0.59 -5.65 -19.14
N ASN A 31 -1.11 -6.88 -19.14
CA ASN A 31 -2.30 -7.23 -19.90
C ASN A 31 -3.54 -6.58 -19.27
N PHE A 32 -4.48 -6.18 -20.13
CA PHE A 32 -5.72 -5.56 -19.69
C PHE A 32 -6.86 -6.56 -19.79
N GLU A 33 -7.14 -7.22 -18.67
CA GLU A 33 -8.21 -8.21 -18.46
C GLU A 33 -8.99 -7.78 -17.21
N PRO A 34 -9.83 -6.73 -17.33
CA PRO A 34 -10.33 -6.01 -16.17
C PRO A 34 -11.16 -6.88 -15.24
N VAL A 35 -11.09 -6.62 -13.94
CA VAL A 35 -11.90 -7.27 -12.90
C VAL A 35 -12.46 -6.23 -11.93
N CYS A 36 -13.61 -6.52 -11.32
CA CYS A 36 -14.24 -5.66 -10.32
C CYS A 36 -13.99 -6.20 -8.91
N GLY A 37 -13.42 -5.36 -8.03
CA GLY A 37 -13.20 -5.67 -6.62
C GLY A 37 -14.36 -5.29 -5.71
N SER A 38 -14.33 -5.79 -4.47
CA SER A 38 -15.34 -5.53 -3.43
C SER A 38 -15.40 -4.09 -2.96
N ASP A 39 -14.38 -3.31 -3.26
CA ASP A 39 -14.30 -1.87 -3.04
C ASP A 39 -14.87 -1.05 -4.21
N SER A 40 -15.58 -1.71 -5.14
CA SER A 40 -16.18 -1.10 -6.34
C SER A 40 -15.16 -0.46 -7.28
N ARG A 41 -13.89 -0.89 -7.23
CA ARG A 41 -12.83 -0.46 -8.16
C ARG A 41 -12.60 -1.51 -9.25
N THR A 42 -12.38 -1.02 -10.47
CA THR A 42 -11.89 -1.84 -11.57
C THR A 42 -10.36 -1.94 -11.48
N TYR A 43 -9.85 -3.17 -11.52
CA TYR A 43 -8.42 -3.47 -11.60
C TYR A 43 -8.04 -3.89 -13.01
N SER A 44 -6.79 -3.65 -13.41
CA SER A 44 -6.34 -3.89 -14.79
C SER A 44 -6.35 -5.37 -15.16
N ASN A 45 -6.06 -6.21 -14.18
CA ASN A 45 -6.14 -7.66 -14.25
C ASN A 45 -6.23 -8.25 -12.83
N LYS A 46 -6.38 -9.56 -12.74
CA LYS A 46 -6.46 -10.28 -11.45
C LYS A 46 -5.21 -10.11 -10.58
N CYS A 47 -4.01 -10.08 -11.20
CA CYS A 47 -2.76 -9.85 -10.46
C CYS A 47 -2.74 -8.47 -9.80
N ASP A 48 -3.16 -7.42 -10.52
CA ASP A 48 -3.28 -6.07 -9.99
C ASP A 48 -4.29 -6.00 -8.82
N LEU A 49 -5.41 -6.73 -8.90
CA LEU A 49 -6.35 -6.85 -7.77
C LEU A 49 -5.68 -7.49 -6.54
N GLU A 50 -5.04 -8.65 -6.70
CA GLU A 50 -4.39 -9.39 -5.60
C GLU A 50 -3.28 -8.57 -4.93
N CYS A 51 -2.54 -7.84 -5.75
CA CYS A 51 -1.54 -6.89 -5.31
C CYS A 51 -2.11 -5.86 -4.34
N GLN A 52 -3.16 -5.18 -4.79
CA GLN A 52 -3.78 -4.11 -4.04
C GLN A 52 -4.55 -4.65 -2.82
N ALA A 53 -5.11 -5.86 -2.92
CA ALA A 53 -5.69 -6.58 -1.80
C ALA A 53 -4.66 -6.86 -0.71
N THR A 54 -3.45 -7.27 -1.06
CA THR A 54 -2.35 -7.49 -0.10
C THR A 54 -1.97 -6.19 0.61
N LYS A 55 -1.83 -5.08 -0.13
CA LYS A 55 -1.55 -3.76 0.46
C LYS A 55 -2.67 -3.29 1.38
N ALA A 56 -3.92 -3.47 0.94
CA ALA A 56 -5.10 -3.15 1.73
C ALA A 56 -5.13 -3.97 3.04
N SER A 57 -4.78 -5.25 2.99
CA SER A 57 -4.75 -6.13 4.17
C SER A 57 -3.76 -5.65 5.24
N ARG A 58 -2.59 -5.15 4.83
CA ARG A 58 -1.61 -4.54 5.76
C ARG A 58 -2.16 -3.28 6.44
N GLN A 59 -3.13 -2.63 5.80
CA GLN A 59 -3.84 -1.45 6.30
C GLN A 59 -5.19 -1.78 6.95
N GLY A 60 -5.46 -3.05 7.26
CA GLY A 60 -6.71 -3.49 7.90
C GLY A 60 -7.95 -3.47 6.99
N ARG A 61 -7.77 -3.41 5.67
CA ARG A 61 -8.85 -3.45 4.67
C ARG A 61 -8.82 -4.77 3.89
N SER A 62 -9.97 -5.25 3.46
CA SER A 62 -10.08 -6.48 2.65
C SER A 62 -10.72 -6.18 1.30
N ILE A 63 -10.07 -6.62 0.23
CA ILE A 63 -10.56 -6.50 -1.14
C ILE A 63 -10.68 -7.91 -1.72
N THR A 64 -11.85 -8.25 -2.22
CA THR A 64 -12.13 -9.54 -2.87
C THR A 64 -12.61 -9.31 -4.30
N LEU A 65 -12.44 -10.30 -5.17
CA LEU A 65 -12.98 -10.26 -6.52
C LEU A 65 -14.51 -10.46 -6.48
N ILE A 66 -15.27 -9.54 -7.08
CA ILE A 66 -16.73 -9.65 -7.25
C ILE A 66 -17.07 -10.31 -8.59
N LYS A 67 -16.54 -9.75 -9.69
CA LYS A 67 -16.85 -10.20 -11.06
C LYS A 67 -15.68 -9.94 -11.99
N GLU A 68 -15.64 -10.70 -13.08
CA GLU A 68 -14.84 -10.36 -14.25
C GLU A 68 -15.43 -9.16 -14.99
N GLY A 69 -14.59 -8.44 -15.71
CA GLY A 69 -14.94 -7.19 -16.36
C GLY A 69 -14.84 -5.98 -15.42
N ARG A 70 -15.17 -4.80 -15.95
CA ARG A 70 -15.20 -3.56 -15.18
C ARG A 70 -16.34 -3.59 -14.16
N CYS A 71 -16.18 -2.86 -13.06
CA CYS A 71 -17.31 -2.39 -12.28
C CYS A 71 -18.18 -1.53 -13.21
#